data_AF-A0A3M1FL04-F1
#
_entry.id   AF-A0A3M1FL04-F1
#
_cell.length_a   1.000
_cell.length_b   1.000
_cell.length_c   1.000
_cell.angle_alpha   90.00
_cell.angle_beta   90.00
_cell.angle_gamma   90.00
#
_symmetry.space_group_name_H-M   'P 1'
#
loop_
_entity.id
_entity.type
_entity.pdbx_description
1 polymer ?
#
loop_
_entity_poly.entity_id
_entity_poly.type
_entity_poly.pdbx_seq_one_letter_code
_entity_poly.pdbx_strand_id
1 'polypeptide(L)'
;MIDLIAYCADTKALMAEVAKVAPDYLIKDEQDNPIGFSITKTPTVKQTTGKGKAAKTETLARVRVTDEELAIINKLTTLKILAQAPVQSDPTATDAELLNSLNSNKKNRAIYDKIHPRTPIPVLDEKGNQLKDANGKPVTYTPPELIGSFA
;
A
#
# COMPACT_ATOMS: atom_id res chain seq x y z
N MET A 1 -13.95 -0.18 14.21
CA MET A 1 -12.73 0.22 13.46
C MET A 1 -12.40 -0.85 12.45
N ILE A 2 -11.90 -0.44 11.29
CA ILE A 2 -11.60 -1.30 10.15
C ILE A 2 -10.20 -0.97 9.66
N ASP A 3 -9.40 -2.00 9.40
CA ASP A 3 -8.13 -1.86 8.68
C ASP A 3 -8.37 -2.02 7.18
N LEU A 4 -7.81 -1.11 6.39
CA LEU A 4 -7.91 -1.10 4.93
C LEU A 4 -6.52 -1.16 4.32
N ILE A 5 -6.39 -1.80 3.16
CA ILE A 5 -5.30 -1.54 2.21
C ILE A 5 -5.87 -0.63 1.14
N ALA A 6 -5.47 0.65 1.15
CA ALA A 6 -5.91 1.64 0.20
C ALA A 6 -4.81 1.92 -0.83
N TYR A 7 -5.18 2.06 -2.10
CA TYR A 7 -4.28 2.37 -3.20
C TYR A 7 -4.79 3.57 -3.98
N CYS A 8 -3.88 4.48 -4.33
CA CYS A 8 -4.12 5.58 -5.24
C CYS A 8 -3.08 5.57 -6.36
N ALA A 9 -3.54 5.64 -7.61
CA ALA A 9 -2.65 5.69 -8.77
C ALA A 9 -2.12 7.11 -9.08
N ASP A 10 -2.75 8.14 -8.51
CA ASP A 10 -2.49 9.54 -8.80
C ASP A 10 -2.78 10.39 -7.56
N THR A 11 -1.77 10.49 -6.67
CA THR A 11 -1.91 11.16 -5.38
C THR A 11 -2.35 12.63 -5.53
N LYS A 12 -1.96 13.30 -6.62
CA LYS A 12 -2.37 14.69 -6.88
C LYS A 12 -3.86 14.78 -7.22
N ALA A 13 -4.37 13.84 -8.01
CA ALA A 13 -5.80 13.76 -8.29
C ALA A 13 -6.61 13.46 -7.03
N LEU A 14 -6.09 12.58 -6.14
CA LEU A 14 -6.72 12.29 -4.86
C LEU A 14 -6.82 13.52 -3.98
N MET A 15 -5.74 14.29 -3.78
CA MET A 15 -5.82 15.50 -2.97
C MET A 15 -6.84 16.51 -3.53
N ALA A 16 -6.93 16.65 -4.85
CA ALA A 16 -7.92 17.51 -5.48
C ALA A 16 -9.37 17.01 -5.33
N GLU A 17 -9.58 15.69 -5.23
CA GLU A 17 -10.89 15.11 -4.96
C GLU A 17 -11.27 15.27 -3.48
N VAL A 18 -10.35 14.97 -2.56
CA VAL A 18 -10.54 15.16 -1.11
C VAL A 18 -10.90 16.62 -0.81
N ALA A 19 -10.23 17.59 -1.44
CA ALA A 19 -10.56 19.01 -1.32
C ALA A 19 -12.03 19.36 -1.63
N LYS A 20 -12.69 18.57 -2.49
CA LYS A 20 -14.09 18.79 -2.90
C LYS A 20 -15.08 18.00 -2.05
N VAL A 21 -14.73 16.76 -1.71
CA VAL A 21 -15.65 15.80 -1.07
C VAL A 21 -15.58 15.86 0.45
N ALA A 22 -14.39 16.09 1.00
CA ALA A 22 -14.12 16.07 2.43
C ALA A 22 -12.93 17.00 2.76
N PRO A 23 -13.09 18.33 2.61
CA PRO A 23 -12.01 19.30 2.79
C PRO A 23 -11.39 19.26 4.19
N ASP A 24 -12.17 18.89 5.21
CA ASP A 24 -11.71 18.77 6.61
C ASP A 24 -10.68 17.66 6.82
N TYR A 25 -10.54 16.74 5.85
CA TYR A 25 -9.55 15.66 5.88
C TYR A 25 -8.22 16.04 5.21
N LEU A 26 -8.10 17.26 4.66
CA LEU A 26 -6.84 17.75 4.14
C LEU A 26 -5.93 18.23 5.27
N ILE A 27 -4.66 17.83 5.20
CA ILE A 27 -3.61 18.43 6.00
C ILE A 27 -3.06 19.59 5.19
N LYS A 28 -3.07 20.78 5.79
CA LYS A 28 -2.59 22.01 5.16
C LYS A 28 -1.34 22.53 5.86
N ASP A 29 -0.50 23.25 5.13
CA ASP A 29 0.60 24.02 5.70
C ASP A 29 0.10 25.32 6.36
N GLU A 30 1.03 26.11 6.88
CA GLU A 30 0.76 27.41 7.52
C GLU A 30 0.20 28.46 6.52
N GLN A 31 0.29 28.20 5.22
CA GLN A 31 -0.20 29.06 4.14
C GLN A 31 -1.50 28.54 3.51
N ASP A 32 -2.19 27.60 4.18
CA ASP A 32 -3.44 26.96 3.75
C ASP A 32 -3.31 26.12 2.46
N ASN A 33 -2.10 25.74 2.04
CA ASN A 33 -1.91 24.84 0.91
C ASN A 33 -2.04 23.38 1.35
N PRO A 34 -2.75 22.52 0.58
CA PRO A 34 -2.85 21.10 0.89
C PRO A 34 -1.50 20.41 0.69
N ILE A 35 -0.92 19.92 1.79
CA ILE A 35 0.34 19.17 1.81
C ILE A 35 0.13 17.67 2.01
N GLY A 36 -1.10 17.27 2.36
CA GLY A 36 -1.46 15.87 2.50
C GLY A 36 -2.95 15.69 2.79
N PHE A 37 -3.30 14.46 3.12
CA PHE A 37 -4.61 14.09 3.65
C PHE A 37 -4.38 13.22 4.87
N SER A 38 -5.26 13.31 5.86
CA SER A 38 -5.12 12.56 7.10
C SER A 38 -5.22 11.06 6.83
N ILE A 39 -4.09 10.36 6.97
CA ILE A 39 -4.00 8.90 6.99
C ILE A 39 -3.26 8.48 8.25
N THR A 40 -3.84 7.53 8.97
CA THR A 40 -3.34 7.06 10.26
C THR A 40 -2.01 6.29 10.18
N LYS A 41 -1.46 6.05 8.97
CA LYS A 41 -0.14 5.44 8.76
C LYS A 41 0.56 6.00 7.53
N THR A 42 1.90 5.97 7.56
CA THR A 42 2.78 6.38 6.46
C THR A 42 2.52 5.51 5.21
N PRO A 43 2.18 6.11 4.06
CA PRO A 43 1.98 5.38 2.82
C PRO A 43 3.33 4.93 2.23
N THR A 44 3.34 3.76 1.58
CA THR A 44 4.41 3.43 0.64
C THR A 44 4.18 4.20 -0.65
N VAL A 45 5.19 4.97 -1.06
CA VAL A 45 5.14 5.82 -2.25
C VAL A 45 5.97 5.19 -3.35
N LYS A 46 5.43 5.08 -4.57
CA LYS A 46 6.16 4.65 -5.75
C LYS A 46 5.97 5.67 -6.87
N GLN A 47 7.08 6.25 -7.33
CA GLN A 47 7.05 7.07 -8.53
C GLN A 47 7.04 6.17 -9.76
N THR A 48 6.10 6.42 -10.67
CA THR A 48 6.06 5.78 -11.97
C THR A 48 6.27 6.82 -13.07
N THR A 49 7.39 6.70 -13.77
CA THR A 49 7.69 7.46 -14.99
C THR A 49 7.40 6.58 -16.19
N GLY A 50 6.31 6.86 -16.90
CA GLY A 50 6.12 6.31 -18.24
C GLY A 50 7.04 7.05 -19.22
N LYS A 51 7.66 6.35 -20.18
CA LYS A 51 8.42 7.00 -21.27
C LYS A 51 7.56 8.10 -21.92
N GLY A 52 7.96 9.36 -21.77
CA GLY A 52 7.27 10.53 -22.34
C GLY A 52 5.99 10.98 -21.63
N LYS A 53 5.65 10.44 -20.45
CA LYS A 53 4.50 10.88 -19.64
C LYS A 53 4.96 11.59 -18.37
N ALA A 54 4.14 12.53 -17.89
CA ALA A 54 4.35 13.14 -16.58
C ALA A 54 4.49 12.05 -15.50
N ALA A 55 5.45 12.21 -14.60
CA ALA A 55 5.64 11.30 -13.48
C ALA A 55 4.35 11.24 -12.64
N LYS A 56 3.88 10.02 -12.36
CA LYS A 56 2.77 9.80 -11.43
C LYS A 56 3.30 9.27 -10.12
N THR A 57 2.66 9.70 -9.03
CA THR A 57 2.95 9.21 -7.69
C THR A 57 1.84 8.28 -7.27
N GLU A 58 2.16 6.99 -7.27
CA GLU A 58 1.30 5.94 -6.76
C GLU A 58 1.54 5.79 -5.25
N THR A 59 0.47 5.63 -4.48
CA THR A 59 0.54 5.44 -3.03
C THR A 59 -0.25 4.20 -2.63
N LEU A 60 0.31 3.42 -1.71
CA LEU A 60 -0.37 2.32 -1.04
C LEU A 60 -0.20 2.48 0.45
N ALA A 61 -1.29 2.45 1.19
CA ALA A 61 -1.30 2.61 2.63
C ALA A 61 -2.15 1.54 3.28
N ARG A 62 -1.67 1.02 4.40
CA ARG A 62 -2.55 0.34 5.36
C ARG A 62 -3.08 1.39 6.32
N VAL A 63 -4.39 1.63 6.35
CA VAL A 63 -5.00 2.65 7.21
C VAL A 63 -6.02 2.02 8.13
N ARG A 64 -6.08 2.52 9.37
CA ARG A 64 -7.14 2.17 10.31
C ARG A 64 -8.15 3.31 10.32
N VAL A 65 -9.41 2.97 10.12
CA VAL A 65 -10.49 3.95 10.00
C VAL A 65 -11.71 3.57 10.85
N THR A 66 -12.53 4.56 11.17
CA THR A 66 -13.88 4.37 11.69
C THR A 66 -14.87 4.06 10.55
N ASP A 67 -16.10 3.67 10.90
CA ASP A 67 -17.15 3.44 9.90
C ASP A 67 -17.57 4.74 9.19
N GLU A 68 -17.50 5.88 9.89
CA GLU A 68 -17.75 7.22 9.34
C GLU A 68 -16.69 7.61 8.31
N GLU A 69 -15.42 7.38 8.63
CA GLU A 69 -14.30 7.61 7.72
C GLU A 69 -14.36 6.68 6.51
N LEU A 70 -14.75 5.41 6.70
CA LEU A 70 -14.97 4.47 5.59
C LEU A 70 -16.08 4.97 4.65
N ALA A 71 -17.17 5.54 5.19
CA ALA A 71 -18.24 6.13 4.38
C ALA A 71 -17.76 7.31 3.53
N ILE A 72 -16.79 8.10 4.02
CA ILE A 72 -16.15 9.17 3.25
C ILE A 72 -15.24 8.58 2.18
N ILE A 73 -14.40 7.61 2.54
CA ILE A 73 -13.49 6.92 1.61
C ILE A 73 -14.26 6.31 0.43
N ASN A 74 -15.42 5.70 0.69
CA ASN A 74 -16.25 5.10 -0.37
C ASN A 74 -16.84 6.12 -1.35
N LYS A 75 -16.81 7.42 -1.03
CA LYS A 75 -17.19 8.50 -1.96
C LYS A 75 -16.03 8.94 -2.86
N LEU A 76 -14.80 8.60 -2.52
CA LEU A 76 -13.60 8.95 -3.29
C LEU A 76 -13.40 7.95 -4.43
N THR A 77 -13.42 8.44 -5.66
CA THR A 77 -13.26 7.64 -6.87
C THR A 77 -11.79 7.40 -7.24
N THR A 78 -10.90 8.28 -6.78
CA THR A 78 -9.45 8.17 -7.01
C THR A 78 -8.75 7.21 -6.04
N LEU A 79 -9.42 6.83 -4.95
CA LEU A 79 -8.93 5.86 -3.97
C LEU A 79 -9.58 4.49 -4.21
N LYS A 80 -8.76 3.45 -4.22
CA LYS A 80 -9.22 2.07 -4.36
C LYS A 80 -8.94 1.29 -3.07
N ILE A 81 -9.99 0.73 -2.47
CA ILE A 81 -9.84 -0.25 -1.40
C ILE A 81 -9.45 -1.59 -2.02
N LEU A 82 -8.23 -2.06 -1.73
CA LEU A 82 -7.72 -3.35 -2.19
C LEU A 82 -8.15 -4.50 -1.29
N ALA A 83 -8.23 -4.23 0.01
CA ALA A 83 -8.61 -5.18 1.06
C ALA A 83 -9.16 -4.44 2.28
N GLN A 84 -10.00 -5.12 3.05
CA GLN A 84 -10.58 -4.62 4.30
C GLN A 84 -10.72 -5.75 5.32
N ALA A 85 -10.52 -5.45 6.60
CA ALA A 85 -10.72 -6.36 7.71
C ALA A 85 -11.20 -5.61 8.97
N PRO A 86 -12.16 -6.14 9.74
CA PRO A 86 -12.50 -5.58 11.05
C PRO A 86 -11.29 -5.68 11.98
N VAL A 87 -11.06 -4.65 12.78
CA VAL A 87 -9.98 -4.67 13.78
C VAL A 87 -10.35 -5.64 14.90
N GLN A 88 -9.51 -6.65 15.10
CA GLN A 88 -9.64 -7.62 16.17
C GLN A 88 -8.74 -7.27 17.37
N SER A 89 -9.03 -7.85 18.53
CA SER A 89 -8.18 -7.74 19.72
C SER A 89 -6.79 -8.32 19.49
N ASP A 90 -6.71 -9.41 18.73
CA ASP A 90 -5.46 -9.97 18.23
C ASP A 90 -5.07 -9.29 16.89
N PRO A 91 -3.94 -8.54 16.85
CA PRO A 91 -3.48 -7.92 15.62
C PRO A 91 -3.13 -8.94 14.53
N THR A 92 -2.69 -10.14 14.89
CA THR A 92 -2.32 -11.18 13.91
C THR A 92 -3.55 -11.74 13.20
N ALA A 93 -4.69 -11.81 13.89
CA ALA A 93 -5.96 -12.21 13.29
C ALA A 93 -6.49 -11.15 12.32
N THR A 94 -6.33 -9.87 12.65
CA THR A 94 -6.64 -8.76 11.73
C THR A 94 -5.78 -8.82 10.46
N ASP A 95 -4.47 -9.10 10.62
CA ASP A 95 -3.54 -9.23 9.49
C ASP A 95 -3.90 -10.40 8.57
N ALA A 96 -4.28 -11.55 9.15
CA ALA A 96 -4.72 -12.73 8.41
C ALA A 96 -6.00 -12.47 7.61
N GLU A 97 -7.00 -11.79 8.19
CA GLU A 97 -8.21 -11.42 7.48
C GLU A 97 -7.95 -10.41 6.36
N LEU A 98 -7.06 -9.44 6.58
CA LEU A 98 -6.69 -8.47 5.56
C LEU A 98 -5.98 -9.15 4.37
N LEU A 99 -5.11 -10.12 4.65
CA LEU A 99 -4.44 -10.94 3.64
C LEU A 99 -5.44 -11.82 2.87
N ASN A 100 -6.38 -12.46 3.56
CA ASN A 100 -7.44 -13.25 2.94
C ASN A 100 -8.33 -12.37 2.04
N SER A 101 -8.71 -11.20 2.52
CA SER A 101 -9.47 -10.18 1.78
C SER A 101 -8.72 -9.76 0.52
N LEU A 102 -7.41 -9.49 0.60
CA LEU A 102 -6.59 -9.16 -0.57
C LEU A 102 -6.49 -10.33 -1.57
N ASN A 103 -6.23 -11.53 -1.08
CA ASN A 103 -6.03 -12.73 -1.91
C ASN A 103 -7.32 -13.20 -2.61
N SER A 104 -8.49 -12.83 -2.07
CA SER A 104 -9.78 -13.12 -2.69
C SER A 104 -9.96 -12.43 -4.06
N ASN A 105 -9.20 -11.36 -4.33
CA ASN A 105 -9.28 -10.60 -5.58
C ASN A 105 -7.90 -10.50 -6.26
N LYS A 106 -7.70 -11.34 -7.28
CA LYS A 106 -6.45 -11.40 -8.06
C LYS A 106 -6.01 -10.05 -8.64
N LYS A 107 -6.95 -9.18 -9.04
CA LYS A 107 -6.62 -7.84 -9.57
C LYS A 107 -6.11 -6.91 -8.46
N ASN A 108 -6.70 -6.98 -7.28
CA ASN A 108 -6.24 -6.19 -6.12
C ASN A 108 -4.89 -6.69 -5.62
N ARG A 109 -4.72 -8.02 -5.54
CA ARG A 109 -3.44 -8.66 -5.23
C ARG A 109 -2.32 -8.21 -6.19
N ALA A 110 -2.59 -8.19 -7.50
CA ALA A 110 -1.61 -7.74 -8.48
C ALA A 110 -1.17 -6.26 -8.30
N ILE A 111 -2.09 -5.39 -7.86
CA ILE A 111 -1.74 -3.98 -7.55
C ILE A 111 -0.84 -3.92 -6.31
N TYR A 112 -1.18 -4.69 -5.28
CA TYR A 112 -0.34 -4.79 -4.08
C TYR A 112 1.07 -5.30 -4.41
N ASP A 113 1.18 -6.42 -5.13
CA ASP A 113 2.47 -7.03 -5.50
C ASP A 113 3.31 -6.13 -6.44
N LYS A 114 2.67 -5.26 -7.22
CA LYS A 114 3.39 -4.25 -8.03
C LYS A 114 4.17 -3.26 -7.15
N ILE A 115 3.66 -2.93 -5.97
CA ILE A 115 4.28 -2.01 -5.02
C ILE A 115 5.21 -2.75 -4.06
N HIS A 116 4.78 -3.93 -3.59
CA HIS A 116 5.55 -4.82 -2.72
C HIS A 116 5.91 -6.13 -3.44
N PRO A 117 6.87 -6.10 -4.38
CA PRO A 117 7.21 -7.28 -5.15
C PRO A 117 7.81 -8.35 -4.24
N ARG A 118 7.25 -9.57 -4.33
CA ARG A 118 7.73 -10.77 -3.63
C ARG A 118 8.47 -11.72 -4.56
N THR A 119 8.95 -11.23 -5.70
CA THR A 119 9.75 -12.03 -6.63
C THR A 119 11.06 -12.45 -5.95
N PRO A 120 11.41 -13.75 -5.94
CA PRO A 120 12.67 -14.21 -5.38
C PRO A 120 13.86 -13.53 -6.07
N ILE A 121 14.79 -13.02 -5.27
CA ILE A 121 16.00 -12.33 -5.70
C ILE A 121 17.19 -13.27 -5.51
N PRO A 122 18.07 -13.46 -6.52
CA PRO A 122 19.28 -14.24 -6.34
C PRO A 122 20.18 -13.61 -5.28
N VAL A 123 20.69 -14.42 -4.35
CA VAL A 123 21.71 -13.95 -3.41
C VAL A 123 23.06 -14.08 -4.09
N LEU A 124 23.81 -12.97 -4.16
CA LEU A 124 25.10 -12.91 -4.83
C LEU A 124 26.24 -12.94 -3.80
N ASP A 125 27.36 -13.54 -4.18
CA ASP A 125 28.63 -13.39 -3.47
C ASP A 125 29.25 -12.01 -3.73
N GLU A 126 30.35 -11.70 -3.04
CA GLU A 126 31.08 -10.43 -3.20
C GLU A 126 31.63 -10.19 -4.61
N LYS A 127 31.67 -11.23 -5.46
CA LYS A 127 32.14 -11.17 -6.85
C LYS A 127 30.98 -11.07 -7.85
N GLY A 128 29.72 -11.02 -7.38
CA GLY A 128 28.53 -10.95 -8.21
C GLY A 128 28.04 -12.29 -8.76
N ASN A 129 28.59 -13.42 -8.32
CA ASN A 129 28.09 -14.75 -8.71
C ASN A 129 26.97 -15.20 -7.79
N GLN A 130 26.01 -15.95 -8.32
CA GLN A 130 24.91 -16.48 -7.52
C GLN A 130 25.40 -17.54 -6.52
N LEU A 131 25.10 -17.34 -5.24
CA LEU A 131 25.37 -18.32 -4.19
C LEU A 131 24.61 -19.61 -4.44
N LYS A 132 25.24 -20.73 -4.07
CA LYS A 132 24.65 -22.06 -4.08
C LYS A 132 24.71 -22.66 -2.67
N ASP A 133 23.70 -23.43 -2.32
CA ASP A 133 23.68 -24.18 -1.06
C ASP A 133 24.64 -25.39 -1.10
N ALA A 134 24.73 -26.14 0.00
CA ALA A 134 25.58 -27.31 0.12
C ALA A 134 25.28 -28.43 -0.89
N ASN A 135 24.09 -28.42 -1.51
CA ASN A 135 23.67 -29.38 -2.53
C ASN A 135 23.83 -28.82 -3.96
N GLY A 136 24.43 -27.63 -4.12
CA GLY A 136 24.64 -26.98 -5.41
C GLY A 136 23.41 -26.25 -5.96
N LYS A 137 22.34 -26.07 -5.17
CA LYS A 137 21.12 -25.37 -5.61
C LYS A 137 21.25 -23.86 -5.39
N PRO A 138 20.75 -22.99 -6.30
CA PRO A 138 20.88 -21.55 -6.13
C PRO A 138 20.12 -21.02 -4.92
N VAL A 139 20.76 -20.14 -4.15
CA VAL A 139 20.16 -19.45 -3.01
C VAL A 139 19.39 -18.23 -3.52
N THR A 140 18.16 -18.08 -3.05
CA THR A 140 17.31 -16.92 -3.35
C THR A 140 16.71 -16.36 -2.06
N TYR A 141 16.53 -15.05 -2.02
CA TYR A 141 15.81 -14.33 -0.98
C TYR A 141 14.42 -13.96 -1.50
N THR A 142 13.37 -14.35 -0.80
CA THR A 142 12.00 -13.92 -1.12
C THR A 142 11.59 -12.85 -0.13
N PRO A 143 11.30 -11.60 -0.57
CA PRO A 143 10.81 -10.57 0.32
C PRO A 143 9.55 -11.02 1.10
N PRO A 144 9.45 -10.68 2.41
CA PRO A 144 8.32 -11.07 3.23
C PRO A 144 7.03 -10.38 2.79
N GLU A 145 5.89 -10.91 3.24
CA GLU A 145 4.59 -10.24 3.10
C GLU A 145 4.53 -9.06 4.08
N LEU A 146 4.22 -7.86 3.59
CA LEU A 146 4.29 -6.61 4.38
C LEU A 146 2.92 -6.21 4.96
N ILE A 147 1.95 -7.12 4.94
CA ILE A 147 0.64 -6.94 5.56
C ILE A 147 0.70 -7.16 7.08
N GLY A 148 1.69 -7.90 7.58
CA GLY A 148 1.91 -8.13 9.01
C GLY A 148 2.95 -7.19 9.62
N SER A 149 2.79 -6.91 10.92
CA SER A 149 3.90 -6.34 11.71
C SER A 149 5.11 -7.25 11.63
N PHE A 150 6.31 -6.69 11.45
CA PHE A 150 7.54 -7.42 11.72
C PHE A 150 7.47 -7.90 13.17
N ALA A 151 7.28 -9.19 13.37
CA ALA A 151 7.59 -9.84 14.64
C ALA A 151 9.10 -9.85 14.85
#